data_AF-A0A200PRS8-F1
#
_entry.id   AF-A0A200PRS8-F1
#
_cell.length_a   1.000
_cell.length_b   1.000
_cell.length_c   1.000
_cell.angle_alpha   90.00
_cell.angle_beta   90.00
_cell.angle_gamma   90.00
#
_symmetry.space_group_name_H-M   'P 1'
#
loop_
_entity.id
_entity.type
_entity.pdbx_description
1 polymer ?
#
loop_
_entity_poly.entity_id
_entity_poly.type
_entity_poly.pdbx_seq_one_letter_code
_entity_poly.pdbx_strand_id
1 'polypeptide(L)'
;MGDWTVTKTLSTGDINEDRLALDACMVRSAMLPYLNTDREENVRLVLRDYDDGNEYYMILNLYMHTDKFHLTGNWKQNFVQRKNLVVGQKFGICWNPQGYIN
;
A
#
# COMPACT_ATOMS: atom_id res chain seq x y z
N MET A 1 -13.98 11.09 7.57
CA MET A 1 -12.93 11.01 6.54
C MET A 1 -11.61 11.07 7.27
N GLY A 2 -10.86 9.97 7.31
CA GLY A 2 -9.51 9.98 7.87
C GLY A 2 -8.55 10.65 6.88
N ASP A 3 -7.52 11.32 7.39
CA ASP A 3 -6.50 11.95 6.54
C ASP A 3 -5.72 10.88 5.76
N TRP A 4 -5.49 11.11 4.47
CA TRP A 4 -4.71 10.21 3.62
C TRP A 4 -3.30 10.07 4.18
N THR A 5 -2.99 8.86 4.63
CA THR A 5 -1.77 8.54 5.38
C THR A 5 -0.56 8.36 4.45
N VAL A 6 -0.81 7.91 3.22
CA VAL A 6 0.18 7.75 2.16
C VAL A 6 -0.44 8.26 0.87
N THR A 7 0.24 9.14 0.14
CA THR A 7 -0.18 9.56 -1.21
C THR A 7 1.00 9.43 -2.16
N LYS A 8 0.79 8.77 -3.29
CA LYS A 8 1.83 8.53 -4.29
C LYS A 8 1.34 8.83 -5.70
N THR A 9 2.25 9.30 -6.57
CA THR A 9 2.03 9.31 -8.01
C THR A 9 2.59 8.01 -8.61
N LEU A 10 1.76 7.26 -9.32
CA LEU A 10 2.12 5.93 -9.85
C LEU A 10 3.19 6.06 -10.94
N SER A 11 4.26 5.30 -10.79
CA SER A 11 5.36 5.19 -11.76
C SER A 11 5.13 4.04 -12.74
N THR A 12 5.96 3.96 -13.78
CA THR A 12 5.96 2.83 -14.73
C THR A 12 6.11 1.47 -14.02
N GLY A 13 6.93 1.39 -12.98
CA GLY A 13 7.12 0.16 -12.20
C GLY A 13 5.83 -0.27 -11.49
N ASP A 14 5.12 0.69 -10.89
CA ASP A 14 3.88 0.41 -10.17
C ASP A 14 2.75 -0.09 -11.08
N ILE A 15 2.78 0.26 -12.37
CA ILE A 15 1.76 -0.18 -13.33
C ILE A 15 2.15 -1.50 -14.00
N ASN A 16 3.43 -1.66 -14.34
CA ASN A 16 3.87 -2.80 -15.15
C ASN A 16 4.18 -4.04 -14.31
N GLU A 17 4.63 -3.86 -13.07
CA GLU A 17 5.02 -4.93 -12.16
C GLU A 17 3.87 -5.28 -11.20
N ASP A 18 3.88 -6.49 -10.62
CA ASP A 18 2.91 -6.88 -9.59
C ASP A 18 3.28 -6.38 -8.19
N ARG A 19 3.73 -5.12 -8.13
CA ARG A 19 4.09 -4.46 -6.88
C ARG A 19 3.87 -2.95 -6.96
N LEU A 20 3.48 -2.38 -5.83
CA LEU A 20 3.47 -0.94 -5.59
C LEU A 20 4.66 -0.60 -4.70
N ALA A 21 5.62 0.17 -5.19
CA ALA A 21 6.68 0.70 -4.34
C ALA A 21 6.12 1.81 -3.44
N LEU A 22 6.52 1.82 -2.18
CA LEU A 22 6.11 2.83 -1.21
C LEU A 22 7.32 3.67 -0.81
N ASP A 23 7.05 4.96 -0.56
CA ASP A 23 8.06 5.87 -0.04
C ASP A 23 8.43 5.48 1.40
N ALA A 24 9.73 5.40 1.67
CA ALA A 24 10.25 4.96 2.97
C ALA A 24 9.85 5.91 4.11
N CYS A 25 9.84 7.22 3.87
CA CYS A 25 9.42 8.20 4.88
C CYS A 25 7.95 7.99 5.25
N MET A 26 7.09 7.77 4.26
CA MET A 26 5.66 7.48 4.48
C MET A 26 5.45 6.17 5.24
N VAL A 27 6.10 5.07 4.83
CA VAL A 27 5.93 3.78 5.52
C VAL A 27 6.40 3.87 6.97
N ARG A 28 7.57 4.48 7.22
CA ARG A 28 8.15 4.59 8.56
C ARG A 28 7.34 5.50 9.48
N SER A 29 6.81 6.60 8.98
CA SER A 29 6.04 7.55 9.81
C SER A 29 4.59 7.12 10.03
N ALA A 30 4.02 6.40 9.07
CA ALA A 30 2.57 6.31 8.95
C ALA A 30 2.01 4.87 8.98
N MET A 31 2.86 3.86 8.73
CA MET A 31 2.47 2.44 8.81
C MET A 31 3.19 1.72 9.94
N LEU A 32 4.53 1.82 10.04
CA LEU A 32 5.32 1.09 11.04
C LEU A 32 4.88 1.26 12.49
N PRO A 33 4.45 2.44 12.97
CA PRO A 33 3.99 2.61 14.35
C PRO A 33 2.83 1.67 14.74
N TYR A 34 2.09 1.15 13.75
CA TYR A 34 0.94 0.28 13.95
C TYR A 34 1.22 -1.20 13.73
N LEU A 35 2.32 -1.54 13.05
CA LEU A 35 2.68 -2.93 12.73
C LEU A 35 3.44 -3.62 13.87
N ASN A 36 3.84 -2.86 14.90
CA ASN A 36 4.58 -3.34 16.08
C ASN A 36 5.77 -4.24 15.71
N THR A 37 6.54 -3.79 14.71
CA THR A 37 7.64 -4.54 14.10
C THR A 37 8.82 -3.65 13.79
N ASP A 38 10.01 -4.15 14.09
CA ASP A 38 11.29 -3.51 13.83
C ASP A 38 12.22 -4.38 12.96
N ARG A 39 11.68 -5.46 12.36
CA ARG A 39 12.44 -6.47 11.61
C ARG A 39 12.04 -6.51 10.15
N GLU A 40 12.91 -7.10 9.32
CA GLU A 40 12.53 -7.45 7.96
C GLU A 40 11.47 -8.54 7.97
N GLU A 41 10.31 -8.26 7.39
CA GLU A 41 9.20 -9.21 7.37
C GLU A 41 8.18 -8.92 6.27
N ASN A 42 7.30 -9.89 6.05
CA ASN A 42 6.18 -9.81 5.15
C ASN A 42 4.89 -9.73 5.95
N VAL A 43 4.34 -8.53 6.06
CA VAL A 43 3.11 -8.28 6.84
C VAL A 43 1.91 -8.44 5.94
N ARG A 44 0.96 -9.29 6.34
CA ARG A 44 -0.32 -9.41 5.65
C ARG A 44 -1.21 -8.23 6.04
N LEU A 45 -1.71 -7.53 5.04
CA LEU A 45 -2.63 -6.41 5.20
C LEU A 45 -3.93 -6.70 4.44
N VAL A 46 -5.02 -6.12 4.92
CA VAL A 46 -6.26 -6.03 4.17
C VAL A 46 -6.45 -4.57 3.78
N LEU A 47 -6.50 -4.30 2.49
CA LEU A 47 -6.87 -3.00 1.96
C LEU A 47 -8.33 -3.05 1.57
N ARG A 48 -9.13 -2.07 2.03
CA ARG A 48 -10.44 -1.84 1.44
C ARG A 48 -10.36 -0.70 0.45
N ASP A 49 -10.92 -0.97 -0.72
CA ASP A 49 -11.08 0.03 -1.74
C ASP A 49 -12.27 0.92 -1.39
N TYR A 50 -12.03 2.23 -1.34
CA TYR A 50 -13.03 3.19 -0.92
C TYR A 50 -14.20 3.29 -1.90
N ASP A 51 -13.96 3.05 -3.19
CA ASP A 51 -14.96 3.26 -4.24
C ASP A 51 -15.95 2.10 -4.32
N ASP A 52 -15.49 0.87 -4.12
CA ASP A 52 -16.33 -0.33 -4.24
C ASP A 52 -16.58 -1.08 -2.91
N GLY A 53 -15.88 -0.73 -1.85
CA GLY A 53 -15.99 -1.36 -0.53
C GLY A 53 -15.42 -2.77 -0.43
N ASN A 54 -14.80 -3.28 -1.50
CA ASN A 54 -14.19 -4.61 -1.51
C ASN A 54 -12.87 -4.62 -0.75
N GLU A 55 -12.61 -5.77 -0.13
CA GLU A 55 -11.38 -6.03 0.60
C GLU A 55 -10.42 -6.88 -0.24
N TYR A 56 -9.15 -6.47 -0.22
CA TYR A 56 -8.07 -7.10 -0.96
C TYR A 56 -6.92 -7.44 -0.01
N TYR A 57 -6.54 -8.70 0.01
CA TYR A 57 -5.37 -9.15 0.76
C TYR A 57 -4.09 -8.75 0.03
N MET A 58 -3.22 -8.06 0.76
CA MET A 58 -1.93 -7.58 0.27
C MET A 58 -0.81 -8.01 1.23
N ILE A 59 0.42 -7.98 0.72
CA ILE A 59 1.63 -8.23 1.51
C ILE A 59 2.48 -6.97 1.48
N LEU A 60 2.70 -6.37 2.64
CA LEU A 60 3.70 -5.33 2.81
C LEU A 60 5.04 -5.98 3.12
N ASN A 61 5.99 -5.81 2.22
CA ASN A 61 7.35 -6.32 2.35
C ASN A 61 8.21 -5.21 2.96
N LEU A 62 8.66 -5.45 4.19
CA LEU A 62 9.47 -4.52 4.97
C LEU A 62 10.94 -4.90 4.85
N TYR A 63 11.74 -4.03 4.23
CA TYR A 63 13.19 -4.19 4.14
C TYR A 63 13.85 -3.11 4.99
N MET A 64 13.88 -3.33 6.31
CA MET A 64 14.21 -2.31 7.33
C MET A 64 15.58 -1.64 7.13
N HIS A 65 16.55 -2.34 6.54
CA HIS A 65 17.88 -1.83 6.25
C HIS A 65 17.98 -1.08 4.92
N THR A 66 16.86 -0.92 4.21
CA THR A 66 16.77 -0.19 2.95
C THR A 66 15.64 0.83 3.00
N ASP A 67 15.60 1.72 2.01
CA ASP A 67 14.46 2.61 1.77
C ASP A 67 13.48 2.04 0.74
N LYS A 68 13.45 0.72 0.59
CA LYS A 68 12.58 0.03 -0.34
C LYS A 68 11.49 -0.68 0.44
N PHE A 69 10.25 -0.28 0.20
CA PHE A 69 9.06 -0.95 0.74
C PHE A 69 8.12 -1.25 -0.42
N HIS A 70 7.49 -2.42 -0.40
CA HIS A 70 6.60 -2.83 -1.49
C HIS A 70 5.31 -3.43 -0.96
N LEU A 71 4.18 -3.02 -1.52
CA LEU A 71 2.93 -3.77 -1.47
C LEU A 71 2.89 -4.74 -2.64
N THR A 72 2.75 -6.03 -2.35
CA THR A 72 2.61 -7.12 -3.30
C THR A 72 1.37 -7.95 -2.98
N GLY A 73 1.14 -9.03 -3.72
CA GLY A 73 -0.02 -9.91 -3.53
C GLY A 73 -1.14 -9.57 -4.48
N ASN A 74 -0.87 -9.68 -5.80
CA ASN A 74 -1.82 -9.39 -6.87
C ASN A 74 -2.18 -7.91 -7.00
N TRP A 75 -1.25 -7.00 -6.68
CA TRP A 75 -1.41 -5.55 -6.88
C TRP A 75 -1.94 -5.22 -8.29
N LYS A 76 -1.33 -5.82 -9.31
CA LYS A 76 -1.66 -5.55 -10.71
C LYS A 76 -3.06 -6.04 -11.06
N GLN A 77 -3.45 -7.22 -10.59
CA GLN A 77 -4.76 -7.81 -10.88
C GLN A 77 -5.88 -7.12 -10.09
N ASN A 78 -5.63 -6.85 -8.81
CA ASN A 78 -6.64 -6.30 -7.90
C ASN A 78 -6.89 -4.81 -8.13
N PHE A 79 -5.85 -4.05 -8.47
CA PHE A 79 -5.95 -2.60 -8.59
C PHE A 79 -5.68 -2.12 -10.00
N VAL A 80 -4.49 -2.38 -10.57
CA VAL A 80 -4.10 -1.80 -11.87
C VAL A 80 -5.07 -2.16 -12.98
N GLN A 81 -5.36 -3.45 -13.16
CA GLN A 81 -6.23 -3.95 -14.23
C GLN A 81 -7.71 -3.65 -13.96
N ARG A 82 -8.18 -3.88 -12.74
CA ARG A 82 -9.60 -3.68 -12.38
C ARG A 82 -10.01 -2.22 -12.37
N LYS A 83 -9.12 -1.32 -11.94
CA LYS A 83 -9.38 0.11 -11.81
C LYS A 83 -8.81 0.92 -12.97
N ASN A 84 -8.21 0.25 -13.96
CA ASN A 84 -7.55 0.88 -15.11
C ASN A 84 -6.55 1.97 -14.70
N LEU A 85 -5.73 1.69 -13.68
CA LEU A 85 -4.74 2.65 -13.20
C LEU A 85 -3.66 2.89 -14.24
N VAL A 86 -3.22 4.15 -14.35
CA VAL A 86 -2.21 4.58 -15.32
C VAL A 86 -1.04 5.30 -14.66
N VAL A 87 0.09 5.36 -15.38
CA VAL A 87 1.27 6.11 -14.94
C VAL A 87 0.90 7.59 -14.80
N GLY A 88 1.36 8.22 -13.71
CA GLY A 88 1.06 9.62 -13.40
C GLY A 88 -0.23 9.83 -12.61
N GLN A 89 -1.06 8.80 -12.43
CA GLN A 89 -2.25 8.89 -11.57
C GLN A 89 -1.85 8.92 -10.09
N LYS A 90 -2.61 9.66 -9.28
CA LYS A 90 -2.44 9.66 -7.82
C LYS A 90 -3.18 8.48 -7.19
N PHE A 91 -2.53 7.86 -6.22
CA PHE A 91 -3.06 6.78 -5.39
C PHE A 91 -2.87 7.14 -3.91
N GLY A 92 -3.87 6.86 -3.10
CA GLY A 92 -3.88 7.16 -1.67
C GLY A 92 -4.15 5.91 -0.83
N ILE A 93 -3.46 5.77 0.29
CA ILE A 93 -3.77 4.79 1.34
C ILE A 93 -4.01 5.56 2.63
N CYS A 94 -5.12 5.31 3.29
CA CYS A 94 -5.33 5.73 4.68
C CYS A 94 -5.15 4.53 5.59
N TRP A 95 -4.35 4.69 6.65
CA TRP A 95 -4.31 3.70 7.72
C TRP A 95 -5.53 3.93 8.61
N ASN A 96 -6.33 2.89 8.85
CA ASN A 96 -7.40 2.95 9.83
C ASN A 96 -6.96 2.23 11.13
N PRO A 97 -6.52 2.98 12.17
CA PRO A 97 -6.07 2.40 13.43
C PRO A 97 -7.19 1.78 14.27
N GLN A 98 -8.47 1.95 13.89
CA GLN A 98 -9.61 1.43 14.65
C GLN A 98 -9.95 -0.03 14.35
N GLY A 99 -9.18 -0.72 13.50
CA GLY A 99 -9.39 -2.15 13.19
C GLY A 99 -10.66 -2.46 12.40
N TYR A 100 -11.48 -1.45 12.11
CA TYR A 100 -12.57 -1.55 11.14
C TYR A 100 -12.07 -0.94 9.85
N ILE A 101 -11.66 -1.82 8.95
CA ILE A 101 -11.46 -1.52 7.56
C ILE A 101 -12.70 -0.70 7.09
N ASN A 102 -12.50 0.46 6.45
CA ASN A 102 -13.53 1.30 5.82
C ASN A 102 -12.96 1.90 4.55
#